data_AF-A0A8T2WMN8-F1
#
_entry.id   AF-A0A8T2WMN8-F1
#
_cell.length_a   1.000
_cell.length_b   1.000
_cell.length_c   1.000
_cell.angle_alpha   90.00
_cell.angle_beta   90.00
_cell.angle_gamma   90.00
#
_symmetry.space_group_name_H-M   'P 1'
#
loop_
_entity.id
_entity.type
_entity.pdbx_description
1 polymer ?
#
loop_
_entity_poly.entity_id
_entity_poly.type
_entity_poly.pdbx_seq_one_letter_code
_entity_poly.pdbx_strand_id
1 'polypeptide(L)'
;MAAFSCVSLQVNGSVLKPFASERFDRLKTSLSSTFKPFFNELHQLQMKIDVSQSMKNTSRKMLDAFVDSAFQFVDQPLLPSQSNLAPVEEIGEAVNVSAIEGEIPVDFPEGVYIRNGSNPLFGGLKSTVSSFGKTSQIWVEGEGMLHALYFRKNASGNWIVSYKNKFVESKSFKIEKERNMPVFLPNLEGDSLAILASNLINALRLGTIAKHYQNVNIFCHSGKLYATGDNYLPQEVDISTLESLDYWDVNGAWDRPFTSHPKKAPGSGELVMLGFDGMKPYCVVGVIS
;
A
#
# COMPACT_ATOMS: atom_id res chain seq x y z
N MET A 1 -12.66 -32.45 12.92
CA MET A 1 -11.82 -32.38 14.14
C MET A 1 -10.39 -32.60 13.71
N ALA A 2 -9.60 -31.54 13.59
CA ALA A 2 -8.17 -31.64 13.24
C ALA A 2 -7.36 -31.22 14.47
N ALA A 3 -6.60 -32.16 15.02
CA ALA A 3 -5.64 -31.93 16.09
C ALA A 3 -4.26 -31.74 15.45
N PHE A 4 -3.56 -30.66 15.80
CA PHE A 4 -2.16 -30.45 15.43
C PHE A 4 -1.30 -30.46 16.68
N SER A 5 -0.26 -31.30 16.66
CA SER A 5 0.74 -31.42 17.71
C SER A 5 1.72 -30.25 17.66
N CYS A 6 2.08 -29.72 18.84
CA CYS A 6 2.98 -28.59 18.99
C CYS A 6 4.33 -29.11 19.50
N VAL A 7 5.39 -28.94 18.73
CA VAL A 7 6.77 -29.07 19.24
C VAL A 7 7.32 -27.66 19.44
N SER A 8 7.49 -27.28 20.70
CA SER A 8 8.02 -25.98 21.12
C SER A 8 9.54 -25.93 20.97
N LEU A 9 10.06 -25.00 20.15
CA LEU A 9 11.46 -24.56 20.23
C LEU A 9 11.54 -23.35 21.16
N GLN A 10 12.31 -23.47 22.23
CA GLN A 10 12.55 -22.42 23.22
C GLN A 10 13.81 -21.63 22.80
N VAL A 11 13.66 -20.33 22.50
CA VAL A 11 14.79 -19.44 22.18
C VAL A 11 14.95 -18.43 23.32
N ASN A 12 16.07 -18.51 24.04
CA ASN A 12 16.44 -17.55 25.08
C ASN A 12 17.11 -16.32 24.44
N GLY A 13 16.45 -15.15 24.52
CA GLY A 13 17.02 -13.86 24.10
C GLY A 13 17.75 -13.18 25.25
N SER A 14 19.00 -12.77 25.02
CA SER A 14 19.78 -11.93 25.95
C SER A 14 19.53 -10.44 25.67
N VAL A 15 19.45 -9.65 26.75
CA VAL A 15 19.27 -8.20 26.71
C VAL A 15 20.61 -7.53 26.44
N LEU A 16 20.73 -6.80 25.33
CA LEU A 16 21.84 -5.86 25.07
C LEU A 16 21.36 -4.41 25.14
N LYS A 17 22.18 -3.57 25.79
CA LYS A 17 21.98 -2.14 26.10
C LYS A 17 21.67 -1.28 24.85
N PRO A 18 20.95 -0.15 25.02
CA PRO A 18 20.60 0.72 23.91
C PRO A 18 21.79 1.58 23.46
N PHE A 19 22.07 1.57 22.16
CA PHE A 19 22.91 2.57 21.51
C PHE A 19 22.07 3.84 21.30
N ALA A 20 22.39 4.90 22.05
CA ALA A 20 21.88 6.25 21.77
C ALA A 20 22.88 6.97 20.84
N SER A 21 22.41 7.49 19.71
CA SER A 21 23.20 8.29 18.77
C SER A 21 22.66 9.72 18.75
N GLU A 22 23.50 10.69 19.10
CA GLU A 22 23.17 12.13 19.17
C GLU A 22 22.64 12.71 17.84
N ARG A 23 22.85 12.03 16.71
CA ARG A 23 22.27 12.41 15.40
C ARG A 23 20.75 12.23 15.35
N PHE A 24 20.21 11.24 16.05
CA PHE A 24 18.77 10.95 16.05
C PHE A 24 17.97 12.03 16.79
N ASP A 25 18.52 12.55 17.90
CA ASP A 25 17.85 13.59 18.70
C ASP A 25 17.78 14.94 17.96
N ARG A 26 18.81 15.30 17.18
CA ARG A 26 18.78 16.52 16.33
C ARG A 26 17.76 16.44 15.20
N LEU A 27 17.58 15.26 14.60
CA LEU A 27 16.59 15.02 13.54
C LEU A 27 15.16 15.14 14.08
N LYS A 28 14.93 14.66 15.31
CA LYS A 28 13.66 14.73 16.02
C LYS A 28 13.25 16.17 16.35
N THR A 29 14.21 17.01 16.77
CA THR A 29 13.95 18.42 17.08
C THR A 29 13.66 19.28 15.84
N SER A 30 14.28 18.99 14.69
CA SER A 30 14.08 19.75 13.45
C SER A 30 12.73 19.49 12.79
N LEU A 31 12.28 18.22 12.77
CA LEU A 31 11.00 17.83 12.18
C LEU A 31 9.79 18.19 13.08
N SER A 32 9.94 18.17 14.40
CA SER A 32 8.82 18.36 15.34
C SER A 32 8.32 19.81 15.44
N SER A 33 9.16 20.83 15.23
CA SER A 33 8.75 22.23 15.41
C SER A 33 8.10 22.83 14.16
N THR A 34 8.48 22.34 12.97
CA THR A 34 8.09 22.96 11.69
C THR A 34 6.84 22.31 11.08
N PHE A 35 6.59 21.02 11.33
CA PHE A 35 5.47 20.29 10.70
C PHE A 35 4.15 20.32 11.50
N LYS A 36 4.20 20.52 12.82
CA LYS A 36 2.99 20.54 13.69
C LYS A 36 1.94 21.60 13.32
N PRO A 37 2.30 22.85 12.93
CA PRO A 37 1.30 23.86 12.59
C PRO A 37 0.64 23.56 11.23
N PHE A 38 1.42 23.05 10.26
CA PHE A 38 0.98 22.86 8.87
C PHE A 38 -0.11 21.79 8.73
N PHE A 39 0.05 20.65 9.43
CA PHE A 39 -0.97 19.59 9.43
C PHE A 39 -2.29 20.04 10.10
N ASN A 40 -2.21 20.85 11.16
CA ASN A 40 -3.39 21.41 11.82
C ASN A 40 -4.14 22.38 10.91
N GLU A 41 -3.43 23.23 10.17
CA GLU A 41 -4.04 24.17 9.22
C GLU A 41 -4.67 23.45 8.04
N LEU A 42 -4.03 22.41 7.49
CA LEU A 42 -4.57 21.65 6.36
C LEU A 42 -5.86 20.91 6.74
N HIS A 43 -5.89 20.29 7.93
CA HIS A 43 -7.06 19.58 8.45
C HIS A 43 -8.20 20.54 8.83
N GLN A 44 -7.87 21.77 9.28
CA GLN A 44 -8.85 22.84 9.50
C GLN A 44 -9.37 23.48 8.20
N LEU A 45 -8.53 23.60 7.16
CA LEU A 45 -8.91 24.06 5.82
C LEU A 45 -9.93 23.12 5.19
N GLN A 46 -9.78 21.82 5.42
CA GLN A 46 -10.71 20.79 4.95
C GLN A 46 -12.12 20.92 5.58
N MET A 47 -12.21 21.51 6.78
CA MET A 47 -13.44 21.62 7.57
C MET A 47 -14.27 22.89 7.33
N LYS A 48 -13.81 23.86 6.52
CA LYS A 48 -14.37 25.22 6.60
C LYS A 48 -14.81 25.91 5.31
N ILE A 49 -15.05 25.20 4.20
CA ILE A 49 -15.58 25.87 3.01
C ILE A 49 -16.70 25.06 2.35
N ASP A 50 -17.95 25.45 2.64
CA ASP A 50 -19.13 25.01 1.90
C ASP A 50 -19.22 25.78 0.57
N VAL A 51 -18.42 25.31 -0.39
CA VAL A 51 -18.34 25.85 -1.75
C VAL A 51 -19.26 25.03 -2.67
N SER A 52 -20.00 25.71 -3.55
CA SER A 52 -20.82 25.04 -4.57
C SER A 52 -20.01 24.04 -5.39
N GLN A 53 -20.63 22.92 -5.79
CA GLN A 53 -19.97 21.85 -6.55
C GLN A 53 -19.31 22.37 -7.84
N SER A 54 -19.93 23.38 -8.48
CA SER A 54 -19.39 24.03 -9.68
C SER A 54 -18.06 24.72 -9.42
N MET A 55 -17.96 25.48 -8.33
CA MET A 55 -16.71 26.17 -7.97
C MET A 55 -15.60 25.19 -7.57
N LYS A 56 -15.94 24.09 -6.88
CA LYS A 56 -14.99 22.99 -6.59
C LYS A 56 -14.44 22.37 -7.88
N ASN A 57 -15.31 22.14 -8.87
CA ASN A 57 -14.90 21.60 -10.17
C ASN A 57 -14.00 22.57 -10.96
N THR A 58 -14.33 23.86 -10.99
CA THR A 58 -13.50 24.87 -11.65
C THR A 58 -12.12 25.01 -10.99
N SER A 59 -12.09 25.02 -9.65
CA SER A 59 -10.84 25.08 -8.89
C SER A 59 -9.95 23.86 -9.16
N ARG A 60 -10.52 22.65 -9.21
CA ARG A 60 -9.78 21.44 -9.57
C ARG A 60 -9.19 21.50 -10.97
N LYS A 61 -9.96 21.96 -11.97
CA LYS A 61 -9.46 22.13 -13.35
C LYS A 61 -8.32 23.13 -13.44
N MET A 62 -8.38 24.23 -12.68
CA MET A 62 -7.28 25.19 -12.59
C MET A 62 -6.02 24.58 -11.96
N LEU A 63 -6.19 23.77 -10.90
CA LEU A 63 -5.07 23.05 -10.28
C LEU A 63 -4.49 21.98 -11.21
N ASP A 64 -5.32 21.25 -11.95
CA ASP A 64 -4.88 20.33 -13.00
C ASP A 64 -4.01 21.05 -14.04
N ALA A 65 -4.52 22.15 -14.62
CA ALA A 65 -3.78 22.94 -15.61
C ALA A 65 -2.48 23.54 -15.05
N PHE A 66 -2.48 23.96 -13.78
CA PHE A 66 -1.27 24.42 -13.11
C PHE A 66 -0.23 23.30 -13.00
N VAL A 67 -0.65 22.10 -12.58
CA VAL A 67 0.27 20.95 -12.47
C VAL A 67 0.84 20.60 -13.84
N ASP A 68 0.00 20.49 -14.86
CA ASP A 68 0.42 20.15 -16.22
C ASP A 68 1.42 21.17 -16.80
N SER A 69 1.32 22.43 -16.40
CA SER A 69 2.24 23.49 -16.83
C SER A 69 3.50 23.61 -15.97
N ALA A 70 3.42 23.35 -14.66
CA ALA A 70 4.49 23.67 -13.71
C ALA A 70 5.34 22.46 -13.29
N PHE A 71 4.84 21.24 -13.52
CA PHE A 71 5.51 20.00 -13.12
C PHE A 71 5.74 19.12 -14.33
N GLN A 72 6.97 18.67 -14.49
CA GLN A 72 7.35 17.69 -15.48
C GLN A 72 7.51 16.32 -14.82
N PHE A 73 6.71 15.34 -15.24
CA PHE A 73 6.93 13.94 -14.88
C PHE A 73 8.08 13.37 -15.70
N VAL A 74 9.00 12.68 -15.04
CA VAL A 74 10.18 12.07 -15.63
C VAL A 74 10.26 10.61 -15.20
N ASP A 75 10.56 9.73 -16.15
CA ASP A 75 10.81 8.32 -15.86
C ASP A 75 12.13 8.14 -15.13
N GLN A 76 12.11 7.34 -14.06
CA GLN A 76 13.34 6.93 -13.41
C GLN A 76 13.98 5.78 -14.20
N PRO A 77 15.29 5.86 -14.47
CA PRO A 77 15.97 4.80 -15.21
C PRO A 77 16.04 3.53 -14.37
N LEU A 78 15.75 2.39 -15.00
CA LEU A 78 15.96 1.08 -14.41
C LEU A 78 17.35 0.56 -14.83
N LEU A 79 18.25 0.35 -13.87
CA LEU A 79 19.57 -0.22 -14.17
C LEU A 79 19.42 -1.69 -14.61
N PRO A 80 20.33 -2.23 -15.43
CA PRO A 80 20.29 -3.65 -15.83
C PRO A 80 20.30 -4.62 -14.63
N SER A 81 20.98 -4.26 -13.53
CA SER A 81 20.98 -5.02 -12.28
C SER A 81 19.66 -4.98 -11.51
N GLN A 82 18.75 -4.11 -11.90
CA GLN A 82 17.42 -3.91 -11.31
C GLN A 82 16.30 -4.44 -12.22
N SER A 83 16.62 -5.23 -13.26
CA SER A 83 15.63 -5.76 -14.21
C SER A 83 14.46 -6.48 -13.55
N ASN A 84 14.70 -7.19 -12.44
CA ASN A 84 13.66 -7.89 -11.68
C ASN A 84 12.76 -6.97 -10.82
N LEU A 85 13.03 -5.66 -10.81
CA LEU A 85 12.17 -4.62 -10.22
C LEU A 85 11.28 -3.95 -11.29
N ALA A 86 11.43 -4.32 -12.56
CA ALA A 86 10.56 -3.83 -13.62
C ALA A 86 9.10 -4.25 -13.32
N PRO A 87 8.11 -3.38 -13.62
CA PRO A 87 6.72 -3.76 -13.50
C PRO A 87 6.39 -4.89 -14.48
N VAL A 88 5.39 -5.68 -14.11
CA VAL A 88 4.78 -6.69 -14.97
C VAL A 88 3.32 -6.33 -15.26
N GLU A 89 2.84 -6.75 -16.41
CA GLU A 89 1.46 -6.56 -16.84
C GLU A 89 0.53 -7.63 -16.25
N GLU A 90 -0.77 -7.33 -16.20
CA GLU A 90 -1.78 -8.35 -15.91
C GLU A 90 -1.86 -9.38 -17.05
N ILE A 91 -1.93 -10.66 -16.70
CA ILE A 91 -2.09 -11.73 -17.69
C ILE A 91 -3.55 -11.94 -18.13
N GLY A 92 -4.50 -11.29 -17.45
CA GLY A 92 -5.94 -11.50 -17.65
C GLY A 92 -6.45 -12.77 -16.96
N GLU A 93 -6.84 -13.77 -17.76
CA GLU A 93 -7.38 -15.03 -17.25
C GLU A 93 -6.31 -15.90 -16.58
N ALA A 94 -6.74 -16.75 -15.65
CA ALA A 94 -5.82 -17.65 -14.96
C ALA A 94 -5.20 -18.66 -15.94
N VAL A 95 -3.88 -18.86 -15.83
CA VAL A 95 -3.12 -19.78 -16.69
C VAL A 95 -2.78 -21.05 -15.92
N ASN A 96 -2.96 -22.21 -16.54
CA ASN A 96 -2.56 -23.49 -15.93
C ASN A 96 -1.04 -23.65 -15.98
N VAL A 97 -0.45 -24.03 -14.84
CA VAL A 97 0.97 -24.34 -14.73
C VAL A 97 1.17 -25.81 -15.13
N SER A 98 1.67 -26.02 -16.34
CA SER A 98 1.87 -27.37 -16.92
C SER A 98 3.26 -27.94 -16.65
N ALA A 99 4.28 -27.08 -16.51
CA ALA A 99 5.67 -27.48 -16.30
C ALA A 99 5.99 -27.49 -14.80
N ILE A 100 5.73 -28.62 -14.14
CA ILE A 100 6.11 -28.86 -12.75
C ILE A 100 7.23 -29.90 -12.75
N GLU A 101 8.38 -29.52 -12.21
CA GLU A 101 9.51 -30.43 -11.97
C GLU A 101 9.43 -30.96 -10.54
N GLY A 102 9.47 -32.29 -10.39
CA GLY A 102 9.23 -32.98 -9.11
C GLY A 102 7.75 -33.29 -8.86
N GLU A 103 7.40 -33.60 -7.61
CA GLU A 103 6.06 -34.02 -7.22
C GLU A 103 5.52 -33.14 -6.08
N ILE A 104 4.28 -32.67 -6.22
CA ILE A 104 3.57 -32.00 -5.12
C ILE A 104 3.13 -33.08 -4.13
N PRO A 105 3.46 -32.96 -2.83
CA PRO A 105 3.10 -33.96 -1.83
C PRO A 105 1.61 -34.31 -1.84
N VAL A 106 1.30 -35.59 -1.69
CA VAL A 106 -0.09 -36.10 -1.74
C VAL A 106 -0.98 -35.47 -0.66
N ASP A 107 -0.38 -35.14 0.49
CA ASP A 107 -0.98 -34.53 1.67
C ASP A 107 -0.90 -32.99 1.67
N PHE A 108 -0.35 -32.38 0.62
CA PHE A 108 -0.40 -30.93 0.46
C PHE A 108 -1.87 -30.46 0.43
N PRO A 109 -2.22 -29.37 1.13
CA PRO A 109 -3.61 -28.90 1.17
C PRO A 109 -4.01 -28.19 -0.13
N GLU A 110 -5.27 -28.36 -0.52
CA GLU A 110 -5.87 -27.45 -1.51
C GLU A 110 -5.96 -26.04 -0.92
N GLY A 111 -5.72 -25.03 -1.74
CA GLY A 111 -5.68 -23.66 -1.26
C GLY A 111 -5.06 -22.70 -2.27
N VAL A 112 -4.77 -21.50 -1.78
CA VAL A 112 -4.19 -20.43 -2.60
C VAL A 112 -3.00 -19.84 -1.87
N TYR A 113 -1.87 -19.75 -2.57
CA TYR A 113 -0.73 -18.94 -2.12
C TYR A 113 -0.78 -17.61 -2.83
N ILE A 114 -0.87 -16.51 -2.08
CA ILE A 114 -0.93 -15.15 -2.64
C ILE A 114 0.21 -14.33 -2.07
N ARG A 115 0.89 -13.59 -2.94
CA ARG A 115 1.90 -12.59 -2.57
C ARG A 115 1.51 -11.24 -3.14
N ASN A 116 1.74 -10.18 -2.36
CA ASN A 116 1.61 -8.79 -2.79
C ASN A 116 2.99 -8.18 -3.07
N GLY A 117 3.02 -7.10 -3.86
CA GLY A 117 4.24 -6.35 -4.13
C GLY A 117 3.99 -5.06 -4.88
N SER A 118 4.99 -4.19 -4.84
CA SER A 118 5.05 -2.93 -5.59
C SER A 118 5.20 -3.20 -7.08
N ASN A 119 4.31 -2.64 -7.90
CA ASN A 119 4.31 -2.76 -9.36
C ASN A 119 3.84 -1.43 -9.99
N PRO A 120 4.76 -0.54 -10.41
CA PRO A 120 4.37 0.76 -10.97
C PRO A 120 3.48 0.66 -12.23
N LEU A 121 2.32 1.33 -12.21
CA LEU A 121 1.30 1.23 -13.26
C LEU A 121 1.73 1.78 -14.63
N PHE A 122 2.61 2.80 -14.66
CA PHE A 122 2.99 3.49 -15.89
C PHE A 122 4.42 3.18 -16.32
N GLY A 123 4.79 1.90 -16.38
CA GLY A 123 6.08 1.44 -16.92
C GLY A 123 7.30 1.65 -16.02
N GLY A 124 7.15 2.32 -14.88
CA GLY A 124 8.23 2.51 -13.92
C GLY A 124 7.93 3.60 -12.88
N LEU A 125 8.88 3.80 -11.98
CA LEU A 125 8.82 4.85 -10.97
C LEU A 125 8.98 6.22 -11.63
N LYS A 126 8.31 7.22 -11.06
CA LYS A 126 8.29 8.59 -11.58
C LYS A 126 9.04 9.54 -10.65
N SER A 127 9.68 10.53 -11.23
CA SER A 127 10.10 11.76 -10.56
C SER A 127 9.28 12.93 -11.09
N THR A 128 9.18 14.00 -10.31
CA THR A 128 8.68 15.28 -10.82
C THR A 128 9.70 16.38 -10.61
N VAL A 129 9.82 17.26 -11.60
CA VAL A 129 10.70 18.42 -11.56
C VAL A 129 9.86 19.68 -11.78
N SER A 130 10.10 20.70 -10.97
CA SER A 130 9.41 22.00 -11.03
C SER A 130 10.32 23.13 -10.54
N SER A 131 9.81 24.36 -10.54
CA SER A 131 10.48 25.50 -9.89
C SER A 131 10.63 25.35 -8.37
N PHE A 132 9.88 24.44 -7.74
CA PHE A 132 9.99 24.13 -6.31
C PHE A 132 11.12 23.13 -6.00
N GLY A 133 11.70 22.49 -7.02
CA GLY A 133 12.72 21.44 -6.90
C GLY A 133 12.27 20.11 -7.52
N LYS A 134 12.94 19.03 -7.12
CA LYS A 134 12.70 17.66 -7.60
C LYS A 134 12.13 16.78 -6.48
N THR A 135 11.16 15.95 -6.82
CA THR A 135 10.74 14.80 -6.00
C THR A 135 10.80 13.50 -6.80
N SER A 136 10.94 12.38 -6.10
CA SER A 136 11.04 11.04 -6.67
C SER A 136 10.21 10.05 -5.89
N GLN A 137 9.64 9.08 -6.60
CA GLN A 137 9.17 7.84 -6.00
C GLN A 137 10.37 6.96 -5.63
N ILE A 138 10.26 6.21 -4.55
CA ILE A 138 11.25 5.17 -4.21
C ILE A 138 10.78 3.77 -4.64
N TRP A 139 11.66 2.77 -4.55
CA TRP A 139 11.38 1.42 -5.04
C TRP A 139 10.17 0.72 -4.41
N VAL A 140 9.70 1.16 -3.24
CA VAL A 140 8.48 0.67 -2.60
C VAL A 140 7.20 1.40 -3.03
N GLU A 141 7.28 2.39 -3.92
CA GLU A 141 6.16 3.27 -4.31
C GLU A 141 5.56 2.93 -5.69
N GLY A 142 5.15 1.68 -5.86
CA GLY A 142 4.34 1.20 -6.99
C GLY A 142 3.03 0.59 -6.50
N GLU A 143 2.04 0.52 -7.38
CA GLU A 143 0.73 -0.03 -7.07
C GLU A 143 0.81 -1.50 -6.65
N GLY A 144 -0.07 -1.92 -5.74
CA GLY A 144 -0.13 -3.29 -5.30
C GLY A 144 -0.51 -4.21 -6.45
N MET A 145 0.28 -5.24 -6.68
CA MET A 145 -0.09 -6.34 -7.57
C MET A 145 -0.06 -7.65 -6.80
N LEU A 146 -1.19 -8.35 -6.84
CA LEU A 146 -1.32 -9.67 -6.26
C LEU A 146 -0.91 -10.72 -7.27
N HIS A 147 -0.15 -11.70 -6.82
CA HIS A 147 0.23 -12.90 -7.55
C HIS A 147 -0.31 -14.10 -6.79
N ALA A 148 -1.22 -14.85 -7.41
CA ALA A 148 -1.89 -16.00 -6.81
C ALA A 148 -1.54 -17.30 -7.53
N LEU A 149 -1.20 -18.33 -6.76
CA LEU A 149 -1.12 -19.72 -7.19
C LEU A 149 -2.25 -20.52 -6.53
N TYR A 150 -3.13 -21.08 -7.34
CA TYR A 150 -4.25 -21.91 -6.90
C TYR A 150 -3.87 -23.37 -7.00
N PHE A 151 -4.02 -24.11 -5.91
CA PHE A 151 -3.78 -25.56 -5.83
C PHE A 151 -5.12 -26.25 -5.62
N ARG A 152 -5.53 -27.06 -6.61
CA ARG A 152 -6.79 -27.81 -6.57
C ARG A 152 -6.56 -29.24 -7.02
N LYS A 153 -7.36 -30.19 -6.52
CA LYS A 153 -7.40 -31.55 -7.04
C LYS A 153 -8.55 -31.71 -8.03
N ASN A 154 -8.29 -32.40 -9.13
CA ASN A 154 -9.36 -32.80 -10.05
C ASN A 154 -10.12 -34.02 -9.51
N ALA A 155 -11.15 -34.46 -10.23
CA ALA A 155 -11.95 -35.63 -9.83
C ALA A 155 -11.13 -36.94 -9.72
N SER A 156 -9.98 -37.01 -10.38
CA SER A 156 -9.05 -38.15 -10.32
C SER A 156 -8.01 -38.02 -9.20
N GLY A 157 -8.05 -36.95 -8.40
CA GLY A 157 -7.11 -36.69 -7.32
C GLY A 157 -5.78 -36.06 -7.75
N ASN A 158 -5.61 -35.75 -9.04
CA ASN A 158 -4.39 -35.11 -9.56
C ASN A 158 -4.42 -33.60 -9.31
N TRP A 159 -3.25 -33.03 -9.03
CA TRP A 159 -3.07 -31.60 -8.85
C TRP A 159 -3.29 -30.81 -10.14
N ILE A 160 -4.07 -29.75 -10.04
CA ILE A 160 -4.18 -28.66 -11.00
C ILE A 160 -3.65 -27.41 -10.30
N VAL A 161 -2.59 -26.83 -10.86
CA VAL A 161 -2.03 -25.57 -10.40
C VAL A 161 -2.32 -24.49 -11.44
N SER A 162 -2.88 -23.36 -11.03
CA SER A 162 -3.06 -22.20 -11.91
C SER A 162 -2.51 -20.92 -11.30
N TYR A 163 -2.06 -20.01 -12.16
CA TYR A 163 -1.49 -18.73 -11.79
C TYR A 163 -2.36 -17.58 -12.30
N LYS A 164 -2.52 -16.53 -11.49
CA LYS A 164 -3.16 -15.28 -11.88
C LYS A 164 -2.44 -14.11 -11.19
N ASN A 165 -2.33 -12.98 -11.88
CA ASN A 165 -2.01 -11.71 -11.26
C ASN A 165 -3.08 -10.65 -11.53
N LYS A 166 -3.21 -9.71 -10.60
CA LYS A 166 -4.14 -8.58 -10.71
C LYS A 166 -3.68 -7.41 -9.85
N PHE A 167 -3.85 -6.20 -10.34
CA PHE A 167 -3.63 -4.99 -9.54
C PHE A 167 -4.68 -4.87 -8.44
N VAL A 168 -4.26 -4.34 -7.30
CA VAL A 168 -5.18 -3.86 -6.27
C VAL A 168 -5.70 -2.50 -6.70
N GLU A 169 -6.95 -2.44 -7.13
CA GLU A 169 -7.58 -1.24 -7.68
C GLU A 169 -7.99 -0.27 -6.57
N SER A 170 -6.98 0.34 -5.96
CA SER A 170 -7.16 1.40 -4.98
C SER A 170 -7.81 2.64 -5.59
N LYS A 171 -8.29 3.55 -4.74
CA LYS A 171 -8.83 4.84 -5.20
C LYS A 171 -7.80 5.62 -6.04
N SER A 172 -6.54 5.62 -5.62
CA SER A 172 -5.45 6.27 -6.37
C SER A 172 -5.18 5.61 -7.71
N PHE A 173 -5.20 4.26 -7.75
CA PHE A 173 -5.10 3.50 -9.00
C PHE A 173 -6.20 3.89 -9.97
N LYS A 174 -7.46 3.90 -9.52
CA LYS A 174 -8.63 4.21 -10.37
C LYS A 174 -8.55 5.61 -10.96
N ILE A 175 -8.13 6.61 -10.18
CA ILE A 175 -7.94 8.00 -10.66
C ILE A 175 -6.92 8.08 -11.79
N GLU A 176 -5.76 7.44 -11.63
CA GLU A 176 -4.71 7.51 -12.66
C GLU A 176 -5.05 6.64 -13.87
N LYS A 177 -5.71 5.50 -13.67
CA LYS A 177 -6.19 4.63 -14.76
C LYS A 177 -7.23 5.35 -15.62
N GLU A 178 -8.19 6.05 -15.00
CA GLU A 178 -9.20 6.85 -15.70
C GLU A 178 -8.56 7.97 -16.55
N ARG A 179 -7.52 8.61 -16.04
CA ARG A 179 -6.78 9.68 -16.73
C ARG A 179 -5.72 9.16 -17.71
N ASN A 180 -5.42 7.86 -17.65
CA ASN A 180 -4.39 7.18 -18.44
C ASN A 180 -3.00 7.84 -18.36
N MET A 181 -2.64 8.37 -17.19
CA MET A 181 -1.35 9.03 -16.94
C MET A 181 -1.04 9.10 -15.43
N PRO A 182 0.23 9.29 -15.03
CA PRO A 182 0.58 9.67 -13.67
C PRO A 182 -0.05 11.01 -13.29
N VAL A 183 -0.64 11.09 -12.09
CA VAL A 183 -1.38 12.26 -11.61
C VAL A 183 -0.82 12.73 -10.27
N PHE A 184 -0.49 11.79 -9.38
CA PHE A 184 0.03 12.14 -8.06
C PHE A 184 1.48 12.60 -8.16
N LEU A 185 1.78 13.76 -7.58
CA LEU A 185 3.15 14.23 -7.45
C LEU A 185 3.85 13.40 -6.37
N PRO A 186 5.05 12.84 -6.63
CA PRO A 186 5.84 12.16 -5.61
C PRO A 186 6.15 13.11 -4.47
N ASN A 187 6.15 12.59 -3.24
CA ASN A 187 6.22 13.39 -2.02
C ASN A 187 7.03 12.72 -0.90
N LEU A 188 7.71 11.60 -1.16
CA LEU A 188 8.48 10.88 -0.15
C LEU A 188 9.97 11.23 -0.17
N GLU A 189 10.59 11.26 -1.34
CA GLU A 189 12.02 11.59 -1.52
C GLU A 189 12.18 12.83 -2.42
N GLY A 190 13.15 13.71 -2.08
CA GLY A 190 13.48 14.89 -2.88
C GLY A 190 13.77 16.14 -2.06
N ASP A 191 13.73 17.29 -2.74
CA ASP A 191 13.92 18.60 -2.14
C ASP A 191 12.77 18.93 -1.18
N SER A 192 13.08 19.44 0.02
CA SER A 192 12.06 19.65 1.06
C SER A 192 10.94 20.61 0.66
N LEU A 193 11.26 21.65 -0.13
CA LEU A 193 10.25 22.58 -0.66
C LEU A 193 9.35 21.91 -1.68
N ALA A 194 9.92 21.11 -2.58
CA ALA A 194 9.16 20.35 -3.57
C ALA A 194 8.25 19.31 -2.91
N ILE A 195 8.72 18.60 -1.87
CA ILE A 195 7.90 17.67 -1.08
C ILE A 195 6.71 18.39 -0.43
N LEU A 196 6.94 19.54 0.20
CA LEU A 196 5.87 20.32 0.83
C LEU A 196 4.84 20.80 -0.20
N ALA A 197 5.30 21.29 -1.34
CA ALA A 197 4.44 21.71 -2.44
C ALA A 197 3.63 20.52 -3.00
N SER A 198 4.26 19.38 -3.26
CA SER A 198 3.58 18.16 -3.72
C SER A 198 2.50 17.70 -2.75
N ASN A 199 2.77 17.70 -1.44
CA ASN A 199 1.78 17.36 -0.42
C ASN A 199 0.56 18.29 -0.46
N LEU A 200 0.78 19.60 -0.50
CA LEU A 200 -0.29 20.60 -0.55
C LEU A 200 -1.12 20.48 -1.83
N ILE A 201 -0.45 20.39 -2.98
CA ILE A 201 -1.09 20.30 -4.29
C ILE A 201 -1.89 19.00 -4.41
N ASN A 202 -1.33 17.85 -4.02
CA ASN A 202 -2.04 16.57 -4.00
C ASN A 202 -3.29 16.68 -3.10
N ALA A 203 -3.18 17.25 -1.90
CA ALA A 203 -4.31 17.40 -0.99
C ALA A 203 -5.43 18.26 -1.60
N LEU A 204 -5.10 19.41 -2.18
CA LEU A 204 -6.09 20.31 -2.78
C LEU A 204 -6.73 19.74 -4.05
N ARG A 205 -5.93 19.04 -4.87
CA ARG A 205 -6.34 18.52 -6.18
C ARG A 205 -7.08 17.19 -6.09
N LEU A 206 -6.59 16.28 -5.25
CA LEU A 206 -6.98 14.86 -5.19
C LEU A 206 -7.66 14.49 -3.86
N GLY A 207 -7.64 15.38 -2.87
CA GLY A 207 -8.24 15.14 -1.56
C GLY A 207 -7.43 14.20 -0.65
N THR A 208 -6.20 13.89 -1.02
CA THR A 208 -5.25 13.12 -0.22
C THR A 208 -3.83 13.56 -0.55
N ILE A 209 -2.90 13.43 0.41
CA ILE A 209 -1.51 13.87 0.25
C ILE A 209 -0.67 12.91 -0.61
N ALA A 210 -0.99 11.60 -0.58
CA ALA A 210 -0.19 10.53 -1.16
C ALA A 210 -1.07 9.46 -1.79
N LYS A 211 -0.47 8.62 -2.63
CA LYS A 211 -1.15 7.46 -3.22
C LYS A 211 -1.42 6.39 -2.17
N HIS A 212 -2.55 5.71 -2.29
CA HIS A 212 -2.84 4.51 -1.51
C HIS A 212 -2.41 3.30 -2.35
N TYR A 213 -1.20 2.79 -2.11
CA TYR A 213 -0.59 1.78 -2.98
C TYR A 213 -1.15 0.38 -2.79
N GLN A 214 -1.53 0.01 -1.56
CA GLN A 214 -2.02 -1.33 -1.21
C GLN A 214 -1.05 -2.47 -1.62
N ASN A 215 0.26 -2.25 -1.47
CA ASN A 215 1.32 -3.06 -2.06
C ASN A 215 2.23 -3.79 -1.05
N VAL A 216 1.99 -3.65 0.24
CA VAL A 216 2.91 -4.13 1.29
C VAL A 216 2.59 -5.57 1.69
N ASN A 217 1.33 -5.88 1.95
CA ASN A 217 0.93 -7.23 2.40
C ASN A 217 -0.47 -7.61 1.91
N ILE A 218 -0.77 -8.90 2.02
CA ILE A 218 -2.08 -9.52 1.82
C ILE A 218 -2.29 -10.50 2.97
N PHE A 219 -3.40 -10.42 3.68
CA PHE A 219 -3.67 -11.31 4.82
C PHE A 219 -5.12 -11.81 4.83
N CYS A 220 -5.34 -12.95 5.48
CA CYS A 220 -6.67 -13.52 5.68
C CYS A 220 -7.15 -13.31 7.11
N HIS A 221 -8.36 -12.79 7.28
CA HIS A 221 -9.04 -12.73 8.56
C HIS A 221 -10.55 -12.92 8.37
N SER A 222 -11.17 -13.71 9.24
CA SER A 222 -12.60 -14.07 9.15
C SER A 222 -13.05 -14.56 7.75
N GLY A 223 -12.21 -15.32 7.05
CA GLY A 223 -12.51 -15.89 5.73
C GLY A 223 -12.41 -14.89 4.56
N LYS A 224 -12.01 -13.64 4.82
CA LYS A 224 -11.82 -12.59 3.83
C LYS A 224 -10.34 -12.25 3.67
N LEU A 225 -9.97 -11.78 2.48
CA LEU A 225 -8.61 -11.31 2.18
C LEU A 225 -8.55 -9.80 2.15
N TYR A 226 -7.45 -9.25 2.67
CA TYR A 226 -7.22 -7.82 2.73
C TYR A 226 -5.81 -7.46 2.27
N ALA A 227 -5.72 -6.60 1.25
CA ALA A 227 -4.47 -5.97 0.83
C ALA A 227 -4.20 -4.70 1.66
N THR A 228 -2.94 -4.41 1.96
CA THR A 228 -2.53 -3.26 2.79
C THR A 228 -1.35 -2.50 2.21
N GLY A 229 -1.23 -1.21 2.56
CA GLY A 229 -0.15 -0.31 2.11
C GLY A 229 0.44 0.61 3.19
N ASP A 230 0.20 0.33 4.47
CA ASP A 230 0.61 1.11 5.68
C ASP A 230 0.06 2.53 5.84
N ASN A 231 -0.36 3.20 4.78
CA ASN A 231 -0.80 4.60 4.82
C ASN A 231 -2.31 4.80 4.72
N TYR A 232 -3.10 3.72 4.68
CA TYR A 232 -4.56 3.76 4.56
C TYR A 232 -5.23 2.53 5.16
N LEU A 233 -6.55 2.44 5.03
CA LEU A 233 -7.33 1.25 5.40
C LEU A 233 -6.99 0.06 4.49
N PRO A 234 -7.10 -1.19 4.99
CA PRO A 234 -6.98 -2.38 4.15
C PRO A 234 -8.08 -2.40 3.11
N GLN A 235 -7.80 -2.95 1.94
CA GLN A 235 -8.80 -3.16 0.90
C GLN A 235 -9.15 -4.63 0.80
N GLU A 236 -10.44 -4.97 0.89
CA GLU A 236 -10.90 -6.34 0.74
C GLU A 236 -10.68 -6.81 -0.72
N VAL A 237 -10.34 -8.08 -0.89
CA VAL A 237 -10.08 -8.70 -2.19
C VAL A 237 -10.80 -10.04 -2.29
N ASP A 238 -11.45 -10.30 -3.41
CA ASP A 238 -12.02 -11.62 -3.68
C ASP A 238 -10.91 -12.65 -3.95
N ILE A 239 -10.92 -13.76 -3.20
CA ILE A 239 -9.86 -14.78 -3.29
C ILE A 239 -9.83 -15.52 -4.63
N SER A 240 -10.94 -15.58 -5.36
CA SER A 240 -11.06 -16.34 -6.60
C SER A 240 -10.76 -15.49 -7.83
N THR A 241 -11.24 -14.25 -7.85
CA THR A 241 -11.09 -13.34 -8.99
C THR A 241 -9.91 -12.38 -8.85
N LEU A 242 -9.42 -12.17 -7.62
CA LEU A 242 -8.50 -11.11 -7.21
C LEU A 242 -9.06 -9.69 -7.40
N GLU A 243 -10.38 -9.56 -7.53
CA GLU A 243 -11.02 -8.25 -7.64
C GLU A 243 -10.95 -7.49 -6.33
N SER A 244 -10.62 -6.20 -6.44
CA SER A 244 -10.60 -5.31 -5.28
C SER A 244 -12.02 -4.86 -4.96
N LEU A 245 -12.41 -5.10 -3.72
CA LEU A 245 -13.69 -4.71 -3.15
C LEU A 245 -13.51 -3.40 -2.35
N ASP A 246 -14.36 -3.20 -1.34
CA ASP A 246 -14.36 -2.01 -0.51
C ASP A 246 -13.18 -1.96 0.48
N TYR A 247 -12.92 -0.76 1.00
CA TYR A 247 -12.01 -0.59 2.12
C TYR A 247 -12.65 -1.08 3.42
N TRP A 248 -11.85 -1.70 4.27
CA TRP A 248 -12.29 -2.21 5.56
C TRP A 248 -11.98 -1.21 6.68
N ASP A 249 -12.99 -0.46 7.08
CA ASP A 249 -12.94 0.51 8.20
C ASP A 249 -13.34 -0.09 9.56
N VAL A 250 -13.50 -1.42 9.61
CA VAL A 250 -13.94 -2.17 10.79
C VAL A 250 -15.32 -1.67 11.27
N ASN A 251 -16.26 -1.46 10.35
CA ASN A 251 -17.60 -0.92 10.63
C ASN A 251 -17.54 0.48 11.29
N GLY A 252 -16.58 1.29 10.86
CA GLY A 252 -16.31 2.61 11.41
C GLY A 252 -15.64 2.62 12.79
N ALA A 253 -15.25 1.45 13.33
CA ALA A 253 -14.58 1.37 14.63
C ALA A 253 -13.09 1.73 14.57
N TRP A 254 -12.51 1.83 13.36
CA TRP A 254 -11.10 2.14 13.16
C TRP A 254 -10.91 3.45 12.38
N ASP A 255 -10.12 4.36 12.94
CA ASP A 255 -9.92 5.73 12.43
C ASP A 255 -8.47 6.04 12.01
N ARG A 256 -7.62 5.02 11.91
CA ARG A 256 -6.19 5.16 11.59
C ARG A 256 -5.79 4.41 10.32
N PRO A 257 -4.65 4.76 9.69
CA PRO A 257 -3.97 3.85 8.79
C PRO A 257 -3.76 2.49 9.45
N PHE A 258 -4.02 1.42 8.71
CA PHE A 258 -3.93 0.06 9.22
C PHE A 258 -2.57 -0.53 8.85
N THR A 259 -1.76 -0.90 9.85
CA THR A 259 -0.42 -1.44 9.57
C THR A 259 -0.50 -2.77 8.83
N SER A 260 0.42 -2.98 7.90
CA SER A 260 0.40 -4.12 6.99
C SER A 260 0.78 -5.46 7.62
N HIS A 261 1.18 -5.48 8.89
CA HIS A 261 1.62 -6.70 9.57
C HIS A 261 0.78 -7.05 10.80
N PRO A 262 -0.56 -7.13 10.68
CA PRO A 262 -1.39 -7.57 11.79
C PRO A 262 -1.03 -9.02 12.17
N LYS A 263 -1.26 -9.36 13.43
CA LYS A 263 -0.92 -10.69 13.97
C LYS A 263 -2.19 -11.38 14.45
N LYS A 264 -2.38 -12.61 13.99
CA LYS A 264 -3.46 -13.46 14.51
C LYS A 264 -3.04 -14.06 15.84
N ALA A 265 -3.81 -13.80 16.89
CA ALA A 265 -3.59 -14.36 18.22
C ALA A 265 -3.78 -15.88 18.19
N PRO A 266 -2.82 -16.68 18.71
CA PRO A 266 -3.01 -18.11 18.88
C PRO A 266 -4.19 -18.41 19.81
N GLY A 267 -4.97 -19.43 19.50
CA GLY A 267 -6.13 -19.82 20.31
C GLY A 267 -7.39 -19.04 19.95
N SER A 268 -7.47 -17.75 20.31
CA SER A 268 -8.68 -16.94 20.06
C SER A 268 -8.92 -16.68 18.58
N GLY A 269 -7.85 -16.57 17.79
CA GLY A 269 -7.93 -16.24 16.36
C GLY A 269 -8.19 -14.75 16.08
N GLU A 270 -8.21 -13.93 17.13
CA GLU A 270 -8.36 -12.48 17.05
C GLU A 270 -7.21 -11.85 16.25
N LEU A 271 -7.48 -10.74 15.58
CA LEU A 271 -6.48 -9.99 14.83
C LEU A 271 -5.99 -8.80 15.65
N VAL A 272 -4.73 -8.83 16.05
CA VAL A 272 -4.05 -7.70 16.70
C VAL A 272 -3.44 -6.81 15.61
N MET A 273 -3.81 -5.53 15.63
CA MET A 273 -3.38 -4.52 14.67
C MET A 273 -2.80 -3.29 15.36
N LEU A 274 -2.02 -2.52 14.60
CA LEU A 274 -1.50 -1.24 15.01
C LEU A 274 -1.96 -0.17 14.02
N GLY A 275 -2.05 1.07 14.49
CA GLY A 275 -2.26 2.24 13.67
C GLY A 275 -1.42 3.40 14.18
N PHE A 276 -0.85 4.19 13.27
CA PHE A 276 0.00 5.33 13.59
C PHE A 276 -0.62 6.61 13.05
N ASP A 277 -0.38 7.72 13.76
CA ASP A 277 -0.82 9.05 13.36
C ASP A 277 0.26 10.09 13.66
N GLY A 278 0.29 11.17 12.88
CA GLY A 278 1.12 12.35 13.15
C GLY A 278 0.67 13.12 14.40
N MET A 279 -0.55 12.88 14.86
CA MET A 279 -1.19 13.52 16.01
C MET A 279 -1.39 12.53 17.17
N LYS A 280 -1.56 13.04 18.40
CA LYS A 280 -1.86 12.19 19.55
C LYS A 280 -3.29 11.63 19.44
N PRO A 281 -3.54 10.34 19.75
CA PRO A 281 -2.54 9.32 20.10
C PRO A 281 -1.72 8.87 18.88
N TYR A 282 -0.38 8.93 18.99
CA TYR A 282 0.53 8.64 17.87
C TYR A 282 0.53 7.17 17.44
N CYS A 283 0.14 6.27 18.33
CA CYS A 283 0.06 4.84 18.10
C CYS A 283 -1.14 4.29 18.86
N VAL A 284 -1.95 3.47 18.18
CA VAL A 284 -3.11 2.79 18.73
C VAL A 284 -2.98 1.31 18.44
N VAL A 285 -3.29 0.47 19.44
CA VAL A 285 -3.41 -0.98 19.30
C VAL A 285 -4.89 -1.33 19.18
N GLY A 286 -5.26 -2.10 18.17
CA GLY A 286 -6.60 -2.64 17.99
C GLY A 286 -6.62 -4.16 18.07
N VAL A 287 -7.74 -4.71 18.53
CA VAL A 287 -8.01 -6.15 18.52
C VAL A 287 -9.37 -6.36 17.84
N ILE A 288 -9.42 -7.22 16.84
CA ILE A 288 -10.63 -7.57 16.10
C ILE A 288 -10.94 -9.04 16.38
N SER A 289 -12.15 -9.31 16.85
CA SER A 289 -12.64 -10.66 17.20
C SER A 289 -13.58 -11.22 16.14
#